data_AF-A0A838RQS6-F1
#
_entry.id   AF-A0A838RQS6-F1
#
_cell.length_a   1.000
_cell.length_b   1.000
_cell.length_c   1.000
_cell.angle_alpha   90.00
_cell.angle_beta   90.00
_cell.angle_gamma   90.00
#
_symmetry.space_group_name_H-M   'P 1'
#
loop_
_entity.id
_entity.type
_entity.pdbx_description
1 polymer ?
#
loop_
_entity_poly.entity_id
_entity_poly.type
_entity_poly.pdbx_seq_one_letter_code
_entity_poly.pdbx_strand_id
1 'polypeptide(L)'
;MASILVFMAGTQLYVLTEYTDRFFSWTINPPLTAAFLGASYWASFLLEFLASRKRTWAESRIAVAPVLTFTTLTLIVTLLHLDKFHLDTSAHEPITIFATWAWIIVYAVVPPLMFAVLLFQTRLPGADVPRGEPLPIWMRGLLGFHGTVMVLLGLAFFVAPTAVAPIWPWTLTALTGRAVGAWLLGLGIAALQVVWENDWARVQIALVSYLGLGVLHLIAMMRYLGLFNWSQARSWLYLIFILSIFAVGLYGTLRARQVVPTALPEAS
;
A
#
# COMPACT_ATOMS: atom_id res chain seq x y z
N MET A 1 -15.13 5.75 -7.01
CA MET A 1 -14.33 6.14 -8.19
C MET A 1 -12.84 5.90 -7.97
N ALA A 2 -12.23 6.36 -6.87
CA ALA A 2 -10.82 6.09 -6.53
C ALA A 2 -10.43 4.60 -6.59
N SER A 3 -11.25 3.71 -6.03
CA SER A 3 -10.99 2.26 -6.02
C SER A 3 -10.85 1.64 -7.41
N ILE A 4 -11.51 2.19 -8.44
CA ILE A 4 -11.39 1.69 -9.82
C ILE A 4 -9.99 1.99 -10.36
N LEU A 5 -9.51 3.22 -10.16
CA LEU A 5 -8.18 3.65 -10.61
C LEU A 5 -7.07 2.85 -9.92
N VAL A 6 -7.20 2.64 -8.60
CA VAL A 6 -6.25 1.84 -7.81
C VAL A 6 -6.25 0.37 -8.28
N PHE A 7 -7.42 -0.21 -8.58
CA PHE A 7 -7.53 -1.56 -9.13
C PHE A 7 -6.90 -1.68 -10.53
N MET A 8 -7.11 -0.69 -11.39
CA MET A 8 -6.49 -0.63 -12.72
C MET A 8 -4.96 -0.54 -12.63
N ALA A 9 -4.43 0.36 -11.80
CA ALA A 9 -3.00 0.48 -11.55
C ALA A 9 -2.40 -0.83 -11.02
N GLY A 10 -3.09 -1.48 -10.08
CA GLY A 10 -2.70 -2.80 -9.60
C GLY A 10 -2.70 -3.86 -10.70
N THR A 11 -3.66 -3.84 -11.61
CA THR A 11 -3.71 -4.77 -12.76
C THR A 11 -2.53 -4.54 -13.71
N GLN A 12 -2.25 -3.28 -14.08
CA GLN A 12 -1.12 -2.90 -14.93
C GLN A 12 0.21 -3.36 -14.33
N LEU A 13 0.35 -3.27 -13.00
CA LEU A 13 1.61 -3.57 -12.32
C LEU A 13 1.76 -5.02 -11.88
N TYR A 14 0.67 -5.72 -11.56
CA TYR A 14 0.72 -7.07 -10.99
C TYR A 14 0.50 -8.16 -12.03
N VAL A 15 -0.39 -7.93 -13.00
CA VAL A 15 -0.65 -8.88 -14.09
C VAL A 15 0.33 -8.63 -15.22
N LEU A 16 0.46 -7.37 -15.65
CA LEU A 16 1.28 -6.94 -16.80
C LEU A 16 2.69 -6.46 -16.40
N THR A 17 3.28 -7.10 -15.38
CA THR A 17 4.60 -6.78 -14.81
C THR A 17 5.74 -6.61 -15.82
N GLU A 18 5.67 -7.31 -16.95
CA GLU A 18 6.71 -7.31 -18.01
C GLU A 18 6.44 -6.29 -19.12
N TYR A 19 5.30 -5.60 -19.10
CA TYR A 19 4.85 -4.68 -20.14
C TYR A 19 4.64 -3.25 -19.62
N THR A 20 5.40 -2.87 -18.59
CA THR A 20 5.30 -1.53 -17.97
C THR A 20 5.82 -0.42 -18.90
N ASP A 21 6.65 -0.76 -19.87
CA ASP A 21 7.07 0.10 -20.98
C ASP A 21 5.90 0.51 -21.90
N ARG A 22 4.83 -0.31 -21.99
CA ARG A 22 3.67 -0.05 -22.86
C ARG A 22 2.41 0.36 -22.10
N PHE A 23 2.12 -0.30 -20.99
CA PHE A 23 0.85 -0.12 -20.28
C PHE A 23 0.97 0.67 -18.98
N PHE A 24 2.12 1.25 -18.68
CA PHE A 24 2.34 2.00 -17.46
C PHE A 24 3.08 3.33 -17.72
N SER A 25 3.12 4.19 -16.70
CA SER A 25 3.57 5.57 -16.81
C SER A 25 5.09 5.73 -16.89
N TRP A 26 5.84 4.71 -16.47
CA TRP A 26 7.27 4.58 -16.68
C TRP A 26 7.66 3.10 -16.71
N THR A 27 8.83 2.80 -17.28
CA THR A 27 9.35 1.43 -17.35
C THR A 27 9.88 0.96 -15.99
N ILE A 28 9.45 -0.22 -15.54
CA ILE A 28 9.90 -0.86 -14.29
C ILE A 28 10.65 -2.15 -14.61
N ASN A 29 11.92 -2.20 -14.22
CA ASN A 29 12.78 -3.38 -14.30
C ASN A 29 13.55 -3.51 -12.97
N PRO A 30 13.53 -4.67 -12.28
CA PRO A 30 12.91 -5.96 -12.66
C PRO A 30 11.38 -6.02 -12.53
N PRO A 31 10.71 -6.98 -13.23
CA PRO A 31 9.25 -7.21 -13.14
C PRO A 31 8.76 -7.48 -11.70
N LEU A 32 9.62 -8.02 -10.83
CA LEU A 32 9.32 -8.21 -9.42
C LEU A 32 9.04 -6.88 -8.70
N THR A 33 9.71 -5.79 -9.07
CA THR A 33 9.39 -4.45 -8.55
C THR A 33 7.99 -4.01 -8.98
N ALA A 34 7.60 -4.26 -10.23
CA ALA A 34 6.24 -3.98 -10.68
C ALA A 34 5.22 -4.79 -9.86
N ALA A 35 5.50 -6.08 -9.64
CA ALA A 35 4.64 -6.93 -8.82
C ALA A 35 4.53 -6.44 -7.36
N PHE A 36 5.63 -5.97 -6.76
CA PHE A 36 5.60 -5.35 -5.42
C PHE A 36 4.66 -4.14 -5.37
N LEU A 37 4.79 -3.23 -6.34
CA LEU A 37 3.94 -2.04 -6.41
C LEU A 37 2.49 -2.45 -6.66
N GLY A 38 2.24 -3.37 -7.61
CA GLY A 38 0.91 -3.87 -7.93
C GLY A 38 0.22 -4.59 -6.77
N ALA A 39 0.96 -5.36 -5.98
CA ALA A 39 0.47 -6.00 -4.76
C ALA A 39 0.01 -4.95 -3.75
N SER A 40 0.78 -3.87 -3.62
CA SER A 40 0.48 -2.76 -2.73
C SER A 40 -0.76 -1.97 -3.22
N TYR A 41 -0.90 -1.74 -4.53
CA TYR A 41 -2.12 -1.17 -5.12
C TYR A 41 -3.35 -2.03 -4.83
N TRP A 42 -3.30 -3.34 -5.08
CA TRP A 42 -4.45 -4.21 -4.82
C TRP A 42 -4.77 -4.36 -3.33
N ALA A 43 -3.76 -4.35 -2.45
CA ALA A 43 -3.99 -4.30 -1.01
C ALA A 43 -4.67 -2.97 -0.60
N SER A 44 -4.21 -1.83 -1.12
CA SER A 44 -4.86 -0.53 -0.89
C SER A 44 -6.26 -0.46 -1.48
N PHE A 45 -6.49 -1.07 -2.64
CA PHE A 45 -7.83 -1.20 -3.21
C PHE A 45 -8.78 -1.90 -2.23
N LEU A 46 -8.36 -3.03 -1.64
CA LEU A 46 -9.16 -3.73 -0.63
C LEU A 46 -9.44 -2.82 0.57
N LEU A 47 -8.43 -2.08 1.05
CA LEU A 47 -8.58 -1.14 2.15
C LEU A 47 -9.61 -0.05 1.83
N GLU A 48 -9.41 0.67 0.74
CA GLU A 48 -10.23 1.81 0.33
C GLU A 48 -11.66 1.39 0.00
N PHE A 49 -11.83 0.29 -0.74
CA PHE A 49 -13.14 -0.21 -1.15
C PHE A 49 -13.99 -0.67 0.04
N LEU A 50 -13.36 -1.32 1.02
CA LEU A 50 -14.05 -1.74 2.24
C LEU A 50 -14.29 -0.54 3.17
N ALA A 51 -13.33 0.38 3.28
CA ALA A 51 -13.47 1.61 4.08
C ALA A 51 -14.58 2.52 3.53
N SER A 52 -14.74 2.63 2.21
CA SER A 52 -15.82 3.42 1.59
C SER A 52 -17.22 2.87 1.85
N ARG A 53 -17.33 1.62 2.30
CA ARG A 53 -18.60 0.98 2.67
C ARG A 53 -18.94 1.17 4.15
N LYS A 54 -18.03 1.70 4.96
CA LYS A 54 -18.27 1.97 6.37
C LYS A 54 -19.00 3.30 6.53
N ARG A 55 -19.97 3.31 7.44
CA ARG A 55 -20.82 4.48 7.73
C ARG A 55 -20.21 5.42 8.77
N THR A 56 -19.21 4.96 9.52
CA THR A 56 -18.58 5.73 10.60
C THR A 56 -17.19 6.20 10.22
N TRP A 57 -16.84 7.42 10.64
CA TRP A 57 -15.49 7.98 10.43
C TRP A 57 -14.41 7.16 11.14
N ALA A 58 -14.69 6.64 12.32
CA ALA A 58 -13.72 5.86 13.10
C ALA A 58 -13.25 4.59 12.36
N GLU A 59 -14.11 3.96 11.57
CA GLU A 59 -13.75 2.78 10.77
C GLU A 59 -13.12 3.14 9.42
N SER A 60 -13.44 4.31 8.85
CA SER A 60 -12.93 4.73 7.53
C SER A 60 -11.61 5.51 7.60
N ARG A 61 -11.33 6.22 8.71
CA ARG A 61 -10.14 7.06 8.88
C ARG A 61 -8.82 6.30 8.81
N ILE A 62 -8.84 5.00 9.03
CA ILE A 62 -7.66 4.13 8.97
C ILE A 62 -7.00 4.11 7.58
N ALA A 63 -7.74 4.48 6.53
CA ALA A 63 -7.20 4.62 5.19
C ALA A 63 -6.62 6.02 4.91
N VAL A 64 -7.03 7.05 5.65
CA VAL A 64 -6.82 8.46 5.27
C VAL A 64 -5.36 8.88 5.34
N ALA A 65 -4.69 8.69 6.49
CA ALA A 65 -3.29 9.12 6.61
C ALA A 65 -2.32 8.29 5.75
N PRO A 66 -2.48 6.95 5.65
CA PRO A 66 -1.69 6.13 4.72
C PRO A 66 -1.83 6.59 3.27
N VAL A 67 -3.07 6.80 2.80
CA VAL A 67 -3.35 7.22 1.41
C VAL A 67 -2.81 8.62 1.15
N LEU A 68 -3.03 9.58 2.05
CA LEU A 68 -2.50 10.93 1.92
C LEU A 68 -0.97 10.92 1.87
N THR A 69 -0.32 10.14 2.73
CA THR A 69 1.15 10.02 2.74
C THR A 69 1.64 9.42 1.44
N PHE A 70 1.11 8.26 1.04
CA PHE A 70 1.51 7.58 -0.19
C PHE A 70 1.32 8.46 -1.43
N THR A 71 0.16 9.10 -1.56
CA THR A 71 -0.16 9.93 -2.74
C THR A 71 0.72 11.18 -2.80
N THR A 72 0.97 11.84 -1.66
CA THR A 72 1.88 13.00 -1.58
C THR A 72 3.31 12.61 -1.95
N LEU A 73 3.82 11.52 -1.38
CA LEU A 73 5.17 11.05 -1.67
C LEU A 73 5.31 10.61 -3.13
N THR A 74 4.29 9.96 -3.69
CA THR A 74 4.29 9.54 -5.09
C THR A 74 4.24 10.73 -6.04
N LEU A 75 3.51 11.80 -5.71
CA LEU A 75 3.59 13.06 -6.43
C LEU A 75 5.01 13.63 -6.42
N ILE A 76 5.68 13.65 -5.26
CA ILE A 76 7.07 14.10 -5.16
C ILE A 76 7.99 13.23 -6.04
N VAL A 77 7.85 11.89 -6.00
CA VAL A 77 8.63 10.98 -6.86
C VAL A 77 8.38 11.27 -8.33
N THR A 78 7.13 11.48 -8.72
CA THR A 78 6.73 11.79 -10.10
C THR A 78 7.42 13.07 -10.57
N LEU A 79 7.43 14.13 -9.75
CA LEU A 79 8.09 15.40 -10.09
C LEU A 79 9.61 15.27 -10.15
N LEU A 80 10.23 14.50 -9.24
CA LEU A 80 11.68 14.31 -9.17
C LEU A 80 12.26 13.49 -10.33
N HIS A 81 11.45 12.62 -10.95
CA HIS A 81 11.89 11.69 -12.00
C HIS A 81 11.04 11.84 -13.26
N LEU A 82 10.50 13.04 -13.51
CA LEU A 82 9.59 13.29 -14.61
C LEU A 82 10.24 12.96 -15.98
N ASP A 83 11.57 13.04 -16.06
CA ASP A 83 12.39 12.64 -17.22
C ASP A 83 12.32 11.14 -17.55
N LYS A 84 11.86 10.29 -16.61
CA LYS A 84 11.70 8.84 -16.80
C LYS A 84 10.29 8.44 -17.27
N PHE A 85 9.34 9.36 -17.23
CA PHE A 85 7.95 9.07 -17.59
C PHE A 85 7.79 9.09 -19.11
N HIS A 86 6.87 8.28 -19.62
CA HIS A 86 6.58 8.17 -21.06
C HIS A 86 5.79 9.38 -21.57
N LEU A 87 6.45 10.54 -21.63
CA LEU A 87 5.84 11.82 -22.02
C LEU A 87 6.11 12.19 -23.49
N ASP A 88 7.12 11.59 -24.12
CA ASP A 88 7.46 11.84 -25.52
C ASP A 88 6.44 11.15 -26.45
N THR A 89 5.56 11.94 -27.06
CA THR A 89 4.51 11.48 -27.97
C THR A 89 5.04 10.90 -29.28
N SER A 90 6.30 11.18 -29.63
CA SER A 90 6.93 10.60 -30.82
C SER A 90 7.54 9.22 -30.56
N ALA A 91 7.87 8.92 -29.29
CA ALA A 91 8.55 7.69 -28.89
C ALA A 91 7.61 6.60 -28.33
N HIS A 92 6.38 6.96 -27.94
CA HIS A 92 5.46 6.05 -27.24
C HIS A 92 4.07 5.96 -27.87
N GLU A 93 3.42 4.82 -27.68
CA GLU A 93 2.06 4.59 -28.18
C GLU A 93 1.02 5.48 -27.47
N PRO A 94 -0.10 5.84 -28.12
CA PRO A 94 -1.13 6.69 -27.53
C PRO A 94 -1.67 6.19 -26.19
N ILE A 95 -1.77 4.87 -26.01
CA ILE A 95 -2.22 4.26 -24.75
C ILE A 95 -1.24 4.49 -23.60
N THR A 96 0.07 4.45 -23.88
CA THR A 96 1.14 4.70 -22.91
C THR A 96 1.14 6.17 -22.50
N ILE A 97 1.02 7.09 -23.46
CA ILE A 97 0.89 8.53 -23.21
C ILE A 97 -0.33 8.80 -22.34
N PHE A 98 -1.49 8.20 -22.68
CA PHE A 98 -2.71 8.34 -21.91
C PHE A 98 -2.55 7.85 -20.47
N ALA A 99 -1.97 6.67 -20.26
CA ALA A 99 -1.71 6.12 -18.93
C ALA A 99 -0.77 7.03 -18.11
N THR A 100 0.23 7.62 -18.75
CA THR A 100 1.18 8.55 -18.14
C THR A 100 0.52 9.83 -17.68
N TRP A 101 -0.30 10.46 -18.52
CA TRP A 101 -1.06 11.65 -18.14
C TRP A 101 -2.11 11.35 -17.08
N ALA A 102 -2.81 10.22 -17.19
CA ALA A 102 -3.77 9.78 -16.17
C ALA A 102 -3.08 9.63 -14.80
N TRP A 103 -1.89 9.02 -14.76
CA TRP A 103 -1.06 8.95 -13.56
C TRP A 103 -0.77 10.34 -12.97
N ILE A 104 -0.22 11.25 -13.77
CA ILE A 104 0.16 12.60 -13.32
C ILE A 104 -1.06 13.35 -12.78
N ILE A 105 -2.19 13.32 -13.50
CA ILE A 105 -3.42 14.00 -13.09
C ILE A 105 -3.92 13.43 -11.76
N VAL A 106 -3.96 12.11 -11.61
CA VAL A 106 -4.39 11.46 -10.36
C VAL A 106 -3.51 11.91 -9.20
N TYR A 107 -2.19 11.87 -9.33
CA TYR A 107 -1.29 12.26 -8.25
C TYR A 107 -1.19 13.77 -8.02
N ALA A 108 -1.53 14.60 -9.00
CA ALA A 108 -1.64 16.04 -8.81
C ALA A 108 -2.94 16.44 -8.07
N VAL A 109 -4.03 15.69 -8.26
CA VAL A 109 -5.37 16.04 -7.74
C VAL A 109 -5.69 15.36 -6.41
N VAL A 110 -5.34 14.08 -6.25
CA VAL A 110 -5.74 13.29 -5.08
C VAL A 110 -5.16 13.83 -3.75
N PRO A 111 -3.86 14.17 -3.63
CA PRO A 111 -3.33 14.66 -2.35
C PRO A 111 -3.97 15.97 -1.88
N PRO A 112 -4.12 17.03 -2.72
CA PRO A 112 -4.83 18.24 -2.32
C PRO A 112 -6.29 17.98 -1.91
N LEU A 113 -6.99 17.13 -2.65
CA LEU A 113 -8.38 16.76 -2.33
C LEU A 113 -8.45 16.04 -0.98
N MET A 114 -7.57 15.07 -0.75
CA MET A 114 -7.50 14.31 0.51
C MET A 114 -7.15 15.22 1.69
N PHE A 115 -6.23 16.17 1.51
CA PHE A 115 -5.88 17.15 2.51
C PHE A 115 -7.07 18.08 2.83
N ALA A 116 -7.78 18.55 1.82
CA ALA A 116 -8.98 19.36 2.00
C ALA A 116 -10.07 18.61 2.78
N VAL A 117 -10.36 17.35 2.39
CA VAL A 117 -11.32 16.48 3.10
C VAL A 117 -10.92 16.31 4.56
N LEU A 118 -9.65 16.04 4.85
CA LEU A 118 -9.16 15.90 6.23
C LEU A 118 -9.33 17.21 7.03
N LEU A 119 -9.02 18.36 6.43
CA LEU A 119 -9.21 19.68 7.06
C LEU A 119 -10.68 19.96 7.37
N PHE A 120 -11.59 19.64 6.44
CA PHE A 120 -13.03 19.84 6.67
C PHE A 120 -13.57 18.87 7.71
N GLN A 121 -13.15 17.60 7.67
CA GLN A 121 -13.64 16.58 8.61
C GLN A 121 -13.19 16.86 10.05
N THR A 122 -11.96 17.35 10.26
CA THR A 122 -11.45 17.73 11.59
C THR A 122 -12.17 18.94 12.20
N ARG A 123 -12.91 19.71 11.40
CA ARG A 123 -13.71 20.86 11.85
C ARG A 123 -15.16 20.49 12.19
N LEU A 124 -15.61 19.28 11.85
CA LEU A 124 -16.96 18.83 12.16
C LEU A 124 -17.04 18.33 13.62
N PRO A 125 -18.07 18.75 14.40
CA PRO A 125 -18.30 18.19 15.73
C PRO A 125 -18.53 16.69 15.64
N GLY A 126 -17.77 15.91 16.42
CA GLY A 126 -17.93 14.47 16.50
C GLY A 126 -17.14 13.92 17.68
N ALA A 127 -17.71 12.94 18.38
CA ALA A 127 -17.02 12.18 19.41
C ALA A 127 -16.72 10.78 18.89
N ASP A 128 -15.50 10.31 19.14
CA ASP A 128 -15.19 8.90 18.93
C ASP A 128 -16.04 8.06 19.89
N VAL A 129 -16.69 7.03 19.36
CA VAL A 129 -17.31 5.98 20.18
C VAL A 129 -16.22 5.40 21.11
N PRO A 130 -16.53 4.95 22.34
CA PRO A 130 -15.55 4.26 23.17
C PRO A 130 -14.92 3.06 22.44
N ARG A 131 -13.64 2.77 22.74
CA ARG A 131 -12.95 1.59 22.21
C ARG A 131 -13.52 0.33 22.86
N GLY A 132 -13.74 -0.71 22.06
CA GLY A 132 -14.17 -2.03 22.45
C GLY A 132 -13.00 -2.96 22.77
N GLU A 133 -13.09 -4.21 22.32
CA GLU A 133 -12.10 -5.25 22.63
C GLU A 133 -10.73 -4.93 21.99
N PRO A 134 -9.65 -4.89 22.80
CA PRO A 134 -8.31 -4.59 22.30
C PRO A 134 -7.68 -5.75 21.55
N LEU A 135 -6.66 -5.44 20.74
CA LEU A 135 -5.86 -6.47 20.09
C LEU A 135 -4.99 -7.21 21.11
N PRO A 136 -4.73 -8.53 20.91
CA PRO A 136 -3.76 -9.27 21.70
C PRO A 136 -2.38 -8.60 21.66
N ILE A 137 -1.69 -8.58 22.81
CA ILE A 137 -0.42 -7.84 22.96
C ILE A 137 0.66 -8.28 21.97
N TRP A 138 0.73 -9.58 21.66
CA TRP A 138 1.69 -10.13 20.70
C TRP A 138 1.44 -9.60 19.28
N MET A 139 0.18 -9.50 18.88
CA MET A 139 -0.23 -9.04 17.55
C MET A 139 0.03 -7.55 17.43
N ARG A 140 -0.28 -6.79 18.49
CA ARG A 140 0.03 -5.36 18.58
C ARG A 140 1.53 -5.09 18.54
N GLY A 141 2.33 -5.89 19.25
CA GLY A 141 3.80 -5.82 19.21
C GLY A 141 4.35 -6.10 17.82
N LEU A 142 3.85 -7.15 17.15
CA LEU A 142 4.30 -7.54 15.81
C LEU A 142 3.89 -6.53 14.73
N LEU A 143 2.66 -5.99 14.79
CA LEU A 143 2.22 -4.90 13.91
C LEU A 143 3.03 -3.62 14.15
N GLY A 144 3.36 -3.31 15.40
CA GLY A 144 4.24 -2.20 15.76
C GLY A 144 5.62 -2.38 15.13
N PHE A 145 6.20 -3.58 15.26
CA PHE A 145 7.46 -3.93 14.61
C PHE A 145 7.38 -3.79 13.08
N HIS A 146 6.37 -4.36 12.42
CA HIS A 146 6.19 -4.21 10.97
C HIS A 146 6.10 -2.74 10.56
N GLY A 147 5.27 -1.96 11.25
CA GLY A 147 5.07 -0.55 10.98
C GLY A 147 6.36 0.25 11.13
N THR A 148 7.10 0.06 12.21
CA THR A 148 8.40 0.72 12.44
C THR A 148 9.43 0.34 11.38
N VAL A 149 9.58 -0.94 11.05
CA VAL A 149 10.52 -1.40 10.01
C VAL A 149 10.17 -0.78 8.66
N MET A 150 8.89 -0.81 8.27
CA MET A 150 8.43 -0.21 7.01
C MET A 150 8.64 1.30 6.96
N VAL A 151 8.36 2.03 8.05
CA VAL A 151 8.56 3.49 8.08
C VAL A 151 10.05 3.84 7.97
N LEU A 152 10.92 3.18 8.74
CA LEU A 152 12.35 3.46 8.72
C LEU A 152 12.97 3.13 7.35
N LEU A 153 12.65 1.96 6.81
CA LEU A 153 13.17 1.53 5.51
C LEU A 153 12.58 2.38 4.38
N GLY A 154 11.30 2.74 4.47
CA GLY A 154 10.62 3.58 3.52
C GLY A 154 11.22 5.00 3.47
N LEU A 155 11.49 5.60 4.63
CA LEU A 155 12.18 6.89 4.73
C LEU A 155 13.60 6.80 4.14
N ALA A 156 14.34 5.76 4.48
CA ALA A 156 15.70 5.56 3.96
C ALA A 156 15.71 5.46 2.43
N PHE A 157 14.80 4.67 1.84
CA PHE A 157 14.64 4.58 0.39
C PHE A 157 14.18 5.88 -0.26
N PHE A 158 13.31 6.64 0.41
CA PHE A 158 12.79 7.88 -0.13
C PHE A 158 13.88 8.96 -0.23
N VAL A 159 14.70 9.08 0.82
CA VAL A 159 15.76 10.08 0.93
C VAL A 159 17.00 9.67 0.12
N ALA A 160 17.48 8.44 0.29
CA ALA A 160 18.76 7.96 -0.25
C ALA A 160 18.62 6.61 -0.97
N PRO A 161 17.82 6.51 -2.04
CA PRO A 161 17.46 5.22 -2.67
C PRO A 161 18.68 4.42 -3.16
N THR A 162 19.70 5.08 -3.72
CA THR A 162 20.88 4.41 -4.26
C THR A 162 21.80 3.88 -3.16
N ALA A 163 21.90 4.58 -2.02
CA ALA A 163 22.70 4.13 -0.87
C ALA A 163 22.04 2.94 -0.17
N VAL A 164 20.71 2.87 -0.18
CA VAL A 164 19.92 1.81 0.48
C VAL A 164 19.69 0.62 -0.45
N ALA A 165 19.70 0.79 -1.78
CA ALA A 165 19.50 -0.31 -2.73
C ALA A 165 20.28 -1.61 -2.44
N PRO A 166 21.55 -1.58 -1.96
CA PRO A 166 22.29 -2.81 -1.64
C PRO A 166 21.70 -3.67 -0.50
N ILE A 167 20.90 -3.12 0.41
CA ILE A 167 20.26 -3.91 1.47
C ILE A 167 18.96 -4.59 1.00
N TRP A 168 18.43 -4.20 -0.17
CA TRP A 168 17.23 -4.79 -0.73
C TRP A 168 17.51 -6.14 -1.39
N PRO A 169 16.58 -7.11 -1.33
CA PRO A 169 16.76 -8.44 -1.91
C PRO A 169 16.96 -8.48 -3.44
N TRP A 170 16.47 -7.49 -4.18
CA TRP A 170 16.65 -7.36 -5.63
C TRP A 170 17.09 -5.94 -6.03
N THR A 171 17.45 -5.73 -7.28
CA THR A 171 17.96 -4.45 -7.77
C THR A 171 16.85 -3.39 -7.85
N LEU A 172 17.17 -2.18 -7.39
CA LEU A 172 16.29 -1.02 -7.49
C LEU A 172 17.06 0.16 -8.10
N THR A 173 16.40 0.88 -8.99
CA THR A 173 16.84 2.18 -9.50
C THR A 173 16.51 3.28 -8.50
N ALA A 174 17.00 4.51 -8.73
CA ALA A 174 16.65 5.65 -7.88
C ALA A 174 15.13 5.96 -7.88
N LEU A 175 14.48 5.84 -9.03
CA LEU A 175 13.02 6.01 -9.17
C LEU A 175 12.26 4.91 -8.43
N THR A 176 12.56 3.64 -8.74
CA THR A 176 11.85 2.50 -8.15
C THR A 176 12.11 2.37 -6.65
N GLY A 177 13.32 2.69 -6.18
CA GLY A 177 13.64 2.77 -4.75
C GLY A 177 12.74 3.76 -4.02
N ARG A 178 12.57 4.99 -4.55
CA ARG A 178 11.67 5.97 -3.92
C ARG A 178 10.20 5.56 -4.01
N ALA A 179 9.78 4.93 -5.11
CA ALA A 179 8.42 4.40 -5.24
C ALA A 179 8.14 3.30 -4.20
N VAL A 180 9.07 2.35 -4.03
CA VAL A 180 9.03 1.36 -2.94
C VAL A 180 9.01 2.06 -1.58
N GLY A 181 9.83 3.08 -1.38
CA GLY A 181 9.89 3.86 -0.15
C GLY A 181 8.57 4.54 0.21
N ALA A 182 7.89 5.14 -0.77
CA ALA A 182 6.58 5.76 -0.60
C ALA A 182 5.52 4.74 -0.17
N TRP A 183 5.53 3.54 -0.76
CA TRP A 183 4.64 2.44 -0.37
C TRP A 183 4.93 1.95 1.04
N LEU A 184 6.20 1.71 1.38
CA LEU A 184 6.60 1.29 2.72
C LEU A 184 6.17 2.32 3.78
N LEU A 185 6.31 3.62 3.50
CA LEU A 185 5.84 4.67 4.41
C LEU A 185 4.32 4.62 4.61
N GLY A 186 3.54 4.53 3.52
CA GLY A 186 2.08 4.42 3.60
C GLY A 186 1.62 3.18 4.38
N LEU A 187 2.13 2.00 4.02
CA LEU A 187 1.81 0.72 4.66
C LEU A 187 2.27 0.69 6.13
N GLY A 188 3.44 1.26 6.42
CA GLY A 188 3.96 1.35 7.77
C GLY A 188 3.10 2.24 8.67
N ILE A 189 2.67 3.40 8.16
CA ILE A 189 1.72 4.28 8.86
C ILE A 189 0.39 3.55 9.09
N ALA A 190 -0.13 2.80 8.11
CA ALA A 190 -1.35 2.02 8.27
C ALA A 190 -1.21 0.99 9.41
N ALA A 191 -0.10 0.25 9.46
CA ALA A 191 0.17 -0.72 10.51
C ALA A 191 0.28 -0.05 11.90
N LEU A 192 0.92 1.11 12.00
CA LEU A 192 1.00 1.87 13.25
C LEU A 192 -0.36 2.46 13.66
N GLN A 193 -1.21 2.82 12.70
CA GLN A 193 -2.59 3.24 12.99
C GLN A 193 -3.43 2.08 13.54
N VAL A 194 -3.27 0.85 13.03
CA VAL A 194 -3.91 -0.35 13.62
C VAL A 194 -3.50 -0.50 15.08
N VAL A 195 -2.20 -0.32 15.39
CA VAL A 195 -1.67 -0.36 16.77
C VAL A 195 -2.24 0.75 17.65
N TRP A 196 -2.49 1.93 17.08
CA TRP A 196 -3.03 3.08 17.80
C TRP A 196 -4.53 2.97 18.06
N GLU A 197 -5.31 2.49 17.08
CA GLU A 197 -6.74 2.25 17.23
C GLU A 197 -7.00 1.15 18.26
N ASN A 198 -6.22 0.05 18.19
CA ASN A 198 -6.25 -1.06 19.14
C ASN A 198 -7.69 -1.52 19.47
N ASP A 199 -8.50 -1.72 18.42
CA ASP A 199 -9.92 -2.06 18.52
C ASP A 199 -10.30 -2.93 17.32
N TRP A 200 -10.83 -4.13 17.56
CA TRP A 200 -11.16 -5.09 16.50
C TRP A 200 -12.13 -4.56 15.46
N ALA A 201 -13.17 -3.82 15.87
CA ALA A 201 -14.20 -3.32 14.96
C ALA A 201 -13.62 -2.28 14.00
N ARG A 202 -12.71 -1.43 14.48
CA ARG A 202 -12.07 -0.38 13.68
C ARG A 202 -11.02 -0.89 12.71
N VAL A 203 -10.29 -1.94 13.08
CA VAL A 203 -9.11 -2.39 12.31
C VAL A 203 -9.38 -3.57 11.39
N GLN A 204 -10.56 -4.19 11.46
CA GLN A 204 -10.92 -5.37 10.66
C GLN A 204 -10.64 -5.21 9.15
N ILE A 205 -10.92 -4.03 8.60
CA ILE A 205 -10.72 -3.76 7.17
C ILE A 205 -9.24 -3.71 6.83
N ALA A 206 -8.44 -3.06 7.68
CA ALA A 206 -7.00 -3.01 7.52
C ALA A 206 -6.39 -4.41 7.59
N LEU A 207 -6.89 -5.30 8.46
CA LEU A 207 -6.42 -6.69 8.56
C LEU A 207 -6.74 -7.54 7.32
N VAL A 208 -7.90 -7.33 6.69
CA VAL A 208 -8.24 -7.97 5.40
C VAL A 208 -7.30 -7.48 4.30
N SER A 209 -7.06 -6.18 4.22
CA SER A 209 -6.08 -5.60 3.29
C SER A 209 -4.67 -6.15 3.54
N TYR A 210 -4.27 -6.29 4.82
CA TYR A 210 -2.98 -6.83 5.23
C TYR A 210 -2.78 -8.29 4.85
N LEU A 211 -3.84 -9.10 4.97
CA LEU A 211 -3.85 -10.47 4.44
C LEU A 211 -3.66 -10.48 2.92
N GLY A 212 -4.41 -9.63 2.20
CA GLY A 212 -4.27 -9.47 0.75
C GLY A 212 -2.84 -9.10 0.35
N LEU A 213 -2.22 -8.15 1.07
CA LEU A 213 -0.82 -7.75 0.88
C LEU A 213 0.13 -8.95 1.02
N GLY A 214 -0.01 -9.74 2.08
CA GLY A 214 0.81 -10.92 2.32
C GLY A 214 0.64 -11.99 1.23
N VAL A 215 -0.60 -12.31 0.86
CA VAL A 215 -0.90 -13.29 -0.21
C VAL A 215 -0.29 -12.85 -1.54
N LEU A 216 -0.49 -11.59 -1.93
CA LEU A 216 0.02 -11.07 -3.19
C LEU A 216 1.55 -11.02 -3.20
N HIS A 217 2.19 -10.63 -2.10
CA HIS A 217 3.65 -10.68 -2.03
C HIS A 217 4.20 -12.11 -2.12
N LEU A 218 3.57 -13.08 -1.46
CA LEU A 218 3.97 -14.49 -1.58
C LEU A 218 3.82 -15.00 -3.02
N ILE A 219 2.72 -14.67 -3.70
CA ILE A 219 2.51 -15.03 -5.11
C ILE A 219 3.57 -14.35 -6.01
N ALA A 220 3.86 -13.06 -5.80
CA ALA A 220 4.91 -12.36 -6.55
C ALA A 220 6.29 -12.99 -6.34
N MET A 221 6.62 -13.37 -5.10
CA MET A 221 7.85 -14.08 -4.78
C MET A 221 7.92 -15.43 -5.49
N MET A 222 6.83 -16.22 -5.47
CA MET A 222 6.75 -17.50 -6.17
C MET A 222 6.92 -17.34 -7.69
N ARG A 223 6.30 -16.30 -8.27
CA ARG A 223 6.41 -15.98 -9.71
C ARG A 223 7.83 -15.62 -10.12
N TYR A 224 8.61 -15.00 -9.22
CA TYR A 224 9.93 -14.44 -9.50
C TYR A 224 11.04 -14.96 -8.57
N LEU A 225 10.96 -16.23 -8.16
CA LEU A 225 11.92 -16.84 -7.23
C LEU A 225 13.38 -16.70 -7.69
N GLY A 226 13.61 -16.73 -9.01
CA GLY A 226 14.94 -16.61 -9.61
C GLY A 226 15.59 -15.22 -9.50
N LEU A 227 14.83 -14.18 -9.15
CA LEU A 227 15.37 -12.83 -8.92
C LEU A 227 15.93 -12.65 -7.50
N PHE A 228 15.64 -13.58 -6.59
CA PHE A 228 16.18 -13.56 -5.24
C PHE A 228 17.51 -14.30 -5.18
N ASN A 229 18.51 -13.69 -4.51
CA ASN A 229 19.74 -14.39 -4.18
C ASN A 229 19.62 -15.07 -2.80
N TRP A 230 19.19 -16.33 -2.80
CA TRP A 230 18.96 -17.14 -1.60
C TRP A 230 20.22 -17.50 -0.79
N SER A 231 21.42 -17.21 -1.31
CA SER A 231 22.65 -17.29 -0.51
C SER A 231 22.80 -16.14 0.50
N GLN A 232 22.00 -15.08 0.36
CA GLN A 232 22.09 -13.87 1.18
C GLN A 232 20.94 -13.77 2.19
N ALA A 233 21.26 -13.31 3.40
CA ALA A 233 20.29 -13.16 4.48
C ALA A 233 19.10 -12.24 4.10
N ARG A 234 19.32 -11.21 3.29
CA ARG A 234 18.28 -10.24 2.89
C ARG A 234 17.07 -10.87 2.18
N SER A 235 17.27 -11.94 1.40
CA SER A 235 16.17 -12.65 0.73
C SER A 235 15.32 -13.44 1.72
N TRP A 236 15.96 -14.08 2.70
CA TRP A 236 15.28 -14.79 3.79
C TRP A 236 14.56 -13.85 4.74
N LEU A 237 15.20 -12.73 5.12
CA LEU A 237 14.59 -11.71 5.97
C LEU A 237 13.33 -11.13 5.30
N TYR A 238 13.38 -10.87 4.00
CA TYR A 238 12.21 -10.45 3.24
C TYR A 238 11.10 -11.51 3.26
N LEU A 239 11.42 -12.79 3.00
CA LEU A 239 10.44 -13.89 3.06
C LEU A 239 9.79 -14.00 4.44
N ILE A 240 10.58 -14.00 5.51
CA ILE A 240 10.09 -14.09 6.89
C ILE A 240 9.17 -12.92 7.21
N PHE A 241 9.54 -11.71 6.78
CA PHE A 241 8.72 -10.52 6.96
C PHE A 241 7.39 -10.59 6.20
N ILE A 242 7.38 -11.12 4.98
CA ILE A 242 6.13 -11.33 4.23
C ILE A 242 5.27 -12.44 4.87
N LEU A 243 5.89 -13.52 5.35
CA LEU A 243 5.18 -14.59 6.05
C LEU A 243 4.56 -14.10 7.37
N SER A 244 5.24 -13.21 8.10
CA SER A 244 4.67 -12.62 9.32
C SER A 244 3.51 -11.68 9.00
N ILE A 245 3.58 -10.89 7.92
CA ILE A 245 2.43 -10.10 7.40
C ILE A 245 1.25 -11.03 7.10
N PHE A 246 1.48 -12.10 6.35
CA PHE A 246 0.45 -13.08 6.01
C PHE A 246 -0.18 -13.70 7.26
N ALA A 247 0.64 -14.16 8.22
CA ALA A 247 0.16 -14.80 9.44
C ALA A 247 -0.68 -13.84 10.30
N VAL A 248 -0.23 -12.59 10.47
CA VAL A 248 -0.97 -11.56 11.21
C VAL A 248 -2.28 -11.21 10.49
N GLY A 249 -2.25 -11.04 9.17
CA GLY A 249 -3.43 -10.75 8.37
C GLY A 249 -4.47 -11.88 8.43
N LEU A 250 -4.01 -13.13 8.34
CA LEU A 250 -4.86 -14.32 8.41
C LEU A 250 -5.51 -14.46 9.78
N TYR A 251 -4.70 -14.45 10.84
CA TYR A 251 -5.19 -14.51 12.21
C TYR A 251 -6.16 -13.36 12.50
N GLY A 252 -5.77 -12.14 12.15
CA GLY A 252 -6.56 -10.94 12.36
C GLY A 252 -7.91 -10.98 11.65
N THR A 253 -7.93 -11.42 10.39
CA THR A 253 -9.17 -11.55 9.60
C THR A 253 -10.11 -12.62 10.17
N LEU A 254 -9.57 -13.78 10.56
CA LEU A 254 -10.37 -14.86 11.14
C LEU A 254 -10.95 -14.46 12.50
N ARG A 255 -10.15 -13.79 13.34
CA ARG A 255 -10.57 -13.36 14.67
C ARG A 255 -11.59 -12.21 14.61
N ALA A 256 -11.39 -11.23 13.72
CA ALA A 256 -12.33 -10.11 13.56
C ALA A 256 -13.76 -10.58 13.20
N ARG A 257 -13.89 -11.64 12.39
CA ARG A 257 -15.19 -12.26 12.07
C ARG A 257 -15.90 -12.89 13.27
N GLN A 258 -15.15 -13.31 14.29
CA GLN A 258 -15.72 -13.89 15.51
C GLN A 258 -16.13 -12.81 16.53
N VAL A 259 -15.37 -11.71 16.59
CA VAL A 259 -15.55 -10.63 17.56
C VAL A 259 -16.62 -9.62 17.13
N VAL A 260 -16.82 -9.44 15.82
CA VAL A 260 -17.82 -8.54 15.26
C VAL A 260 -18.93 -9.38 14.63
N PRO A 261 -20.05 -9.68 15.34
CA PRO A 261 -21.20 -10.30 14.71
C PRO A 261 -21.69 -9.39 13.58
N THR A 262 -21.83 -9.93 12.38
CA THR A 262 -22.65 -9.29 11.35
C THR A 262 -24.03 -9.04 11.94
N ALA A 263 -24.45 -7.77 12.00
CA ALA A 263 -25.79 -7.40 12.41
C ALA A 263 -26.80 -8.32 11.70
N LEU A 264 -27.72 -8.91 12.47
CA LEU A 264 -28.76 -9.80 11.99
C LEU A 264 -29.56 -9.14 10.85
N PRO A 265 -30.09 -9.93 9.88
CA PRO A 265 -30.95 -9.41 8.82
C PRO A 265 -32.12 -8.63 9.41
N GLU A 266 -32.46 -7.50 8.77
CA GLU A 266 -33.59 -6.66 9.12
C GLU A 266 -34.85 -7.53 9.31
N ALA A 267 -35.47 -7.42 10.48
CA ALA A 267 -36.75 -8.03 10.74
C ALA A 267 -37.80 -7.38 9.83
N SER A 268 -38.36 -8.22 8.94
CA SER A 268 -39.64 -8.15 8.21
C SER A 268 -40.28 -6.78 7.99
#